data_AF-Q12ZE2-F1
#
_entry.id   AF-Q12ZE2-F1
#
_cell.length_a   1.000
_cell.length_b   1.000
_cell.length_c   1.000
_cell.angle_alpha   90.00
_cell.angle_beta   90.00
_cell.angle_gamma   90.00
#
_symmetry.space_group_name_H-M   'P 1'
#
loop_
_entity.id
_entity.type
_entity.pdbx_description
1 polymer ?
#
loop_
_entity_poly.entity_id
_entity_poly.type
_entity_poly.pdbx_seq_one_letter_code
_entity_poly.pdbx_strand_id
1 'polypeptide(L)'
;MISVFHPNLLFCNLSDWDDEIFQDSFISELLSHLDNIDFLGFRFGWSSELSCAFWEEAPWRGDSYYENLLLDVLYQQIVELEYFFESPPDGECQVKSDINLQLADTVHASWLTLIHRILHSQCNTLIPVKFGSSNNESITCSCDCSSKCYSNEYLLVSNPDDWYTKVDFMDLCPSSVDNWYSKIKVAISLCHKQEFFSNEFKISIDNIKFKNKFISDFLDLNDAIYKRTIIRKLTKVLTLNHSEAALDGGLQEELIRGVYRLRISGGRRMHYVEELGIKTFISFNSTSGHDRLH
;
A
#
# COMPACT_ATOMS: atom_id res chain seq x y z
N MET A 1 -2.79 -4.78 6.01
CA MET A 1 -3.27 -3.46 6.45
C MET A 1 -4.66 -3.27 5.90
N ILE A 2 -5.46 -2.42 6.55
CA ILE A 2 -6.80 -2.09 6.09
C ILE A 2 -6.78 -0.65 5.55
N SER A 3 -7.62 -0.37 4.56
CA SER A 3 -7.99 0.99 4.21
C SER A 3 -9.50 1.14 4.26
N VAL A 4 -9.99 2.28 4.70
CA VAL A 4 -11.42 2.59 4.68
C VAL A 4 -11.59 3.95 4.04
N PHE A 5 -12.42 4.04 3.01
CA PHE A 5 -12.68 5.33 2.40
C PHE A 5 -13.46 6.21 3.35
N HIS A 6 -13.03 7.46 3.42
CA HIS A 6 -13.89 8.50 3.95
C HIS A 6 -15.11 8.66 3.04
N PRO A 7 -16.31 8.97 3.58
CA PRO A 7 -17.52 8.99 2.77
C PRO A 7 -17.46 9.94 1.57
N ASN A 8 -16.75 11.08 1.69
CA ASN A 8 -16.57 12.03 0.58
C ASN A 8 -15.83 11.47 -0.65
N LEU A 9 -15.22 10.27 -0.59
CA LEU A 9 -14.66 9.58 -1.76
C LEU A 9 -15.64 8.62 -2.44
N LEU A 10 -16.70 8.24 -1.75
CA LEU A 10 -17.73 7.31 -2.25
C LEU A 10 -19.05 8.02 -2.56
N PHE A 11 -19.29 9.16 -1.93
CA PHE A 11 -20.54 9.90 -1.97
C PHE A 11 -20.28 11.39 -2.23
N CYS A 12 -21.18 12.02 -2.96
CA CYS A 12 -21.25 13.46 -3.14
C CYS A 12 -22.72 13.90 -3.22
N ASN A 13 -22.97 15.21 -3.14
CA ASN A 13 -24.32 15.73 -3.32
C ASN A 13 -24.74 15.63 -4.79
N LEU A 14 -26.04 15.48 -5.04
CA LEU A 14 -26.59 15.41 -6.41
C LEU A 14 -26.27 16.67 -7.23
N SER A 15 -26.26 17.84 -6.58
CA SER A 15 -25.90 19.10 -7.25
C SER A 15 -24.46 19.12 -7.77
N ASP A 16 -23.55 18.45 -7.07
CA ASP A 16 -22.15 18.32 -7.51
C ASP A 16 -22.08 17.27 -8.63
N TRP A 17 -22.85 16.19 -8.50
CA TRP A 17 -22.93 15.14 -9.51
C TRP A 17 -23.44 15.65 -10.86
N ASP A 18 -24.29 16.66 -10.92
CA ASP A 18 -24.76 17.23 -12.18
C ASP A 18 -23.66 17.96 -13.01
N ASP A 19 -22.45 18.15 -12.46
CA ASP A 19 -21.28 18.71 -13.17
C ASP A 19 -20.39 17.58 -13.73
N GLU A 20 -20.32 17.48 -15.06
CA GLU A 20 -19.52 16.46 -15.78
C GLU A 20 -18.01 16.54 -15.44
N ILE A 21 -17.46 17.74 -15.27
CA ILE A 21 -16.04 17.91 -14.90
C ILE A 21 -15.81 17.37 -13.48
N PHE A 22 -16.78 17.60 -12.61
CA PHE A 22 -16.75 17.05 -11.27
C PHE A 22 -16.84 15.51 -11.29
N GLN A 23 -17.77 14.93 -12.05
CA GLN A 23 -17.95 13.48 -12.18
C GLN A 23 -16.64 12.80 -12.61
N ASP A 24 -16.01 13.27 -13.68
CA ASP A 24 -14.75 12.72 -14.19
C ASP A 24 -13.64 12.78 -13.15
N SER A 25 -13.49 13.92 -12.46
CA SER A 25 -12.48 14.08 -11.41
C SER A 25 -12.74 13.16 -10.22
N PHE A 26 -14.00 13.01 -9.81
CA PHE A 26 -14.42 12.18 -8.68
C PHE A 26 -14.14 10.70 -8.94
N ILE A 27 -14.54 10.19 -10.11
CA ILE A 27 -14.33 8.79 -10.50
C ILE A 27 -12.84 8.51 -10.73
N SER A 28 -12.11 9.41 -11.39
CA SER A 28 -10.67 9.26 -11.59
C SER A 28 -9.91 9.17 -10.26
N GLU A 29 -10.30 9.98 -9.28
CA GLU A 29 -9.69 9.98 -7.95
C GLU A 29 -9.99 8.69 -7.18
N LEU A 30 -11.26 8.27 -7.15
CA LEU A 30 -11.71 7.02 -6.54
C LEU A 30 -10.96 5.81 -7.11
N LEU A 31 -10.89 5.69 -8.43
CA LEU A 31 -10.16 4.60 -9.11
C LEU A 31 -8.67 4.64 -8.78
N SER A 32 -8.05 5.82 -8.76
CA SER A 32 -6.64 5.96 -8.40
C SER A 32 -6.34 5.48 -6.97
N HIS A 33 -7.27 5.70 -6.04
CA HIS A 33 -7.12 5.16 -4.69
C HIS A 33 -7.31 3.63 -4.63
N LEU A 34 -8.28 3.08 -5.37
CA LEU A 34 -8.47 1.63 -5.47
C LEU A 34 -7.24 0.92 -6.07
N ASP A 35 -6.68 1.46 -7.15
CA ASP A 35 -5.47 0.95 -7.79
C ASP A 35 -4.28 0.92 -6.81
N ASN A 36 -4.13 1.98 -5.99
CA ASN A 36 -3.09 2.01 -4.96
C ASN A 36 -3.33 0.99 -3.84
N ILE A 37 -4.59 0.81 -3.40
CA ILE A 37 -4.95 -0.21 -2.39
C ILE A 37 -4.59 -1.60 -2.90
N ASP A 38 -4.98 -1.95 -4.13
CA ASP A 38 -4.67 -3.25 -4.75
C ASP A 38 -3.15 -3.43 -4.93
N PHE A 39 -2.47 -2.43 -5.51
CA PHE A 39 -1.03 -2.46 -5.72
C PHE A 39 -0.24 -2.69 -4.42
N LEU A 40 -0.66 -2.06 -3.32
CA LEU A 40 -0.04 -2.22 -2.01
C LEU A 40 -0.49 -3.48 -1.26
N GLY A 41 -1.48 -4.21 -1.78
CA GLY A 41 -2.05 -5.40 -1.16
C GLY A 41 -2.83 -5.10 0.13
N PHE A 42 -3.42 -3.91 0.23
CA PHE A 42 -4.29 -3.53 1.32
C PHE A 42 -5.67 -4.18 1.12
N ARG A 43 -6.37 -4.44 2.22
CA ARG A 43 -7.78 -4.81 2.14
C ARG A 43 -8.64 -3.60 2.39
N PHE A 44 -9.78 -3.53 1.71
CA PHE A 44 -10.74 -2.47 1.86
C PHE A 44 -11.77 -2.82 2.93
N GLY A 45 -11.81 -2.04 4.01
CA GLY A 45 -12.74 -2.26 5.11
C GLY A 45 -14.16 -2.04 4.65
N TRP A 46 -15.00 -3.05 4.82
CA TRP A 46 -16.39 -3.03 4.37
C TRP A 46 -17.35 -3.51 5.46
N SER A 47 -18.63 -3.16 5.32
CA SER A 47 -19.70 -3.58 6.23
C SER A 47 -21.04 -3.62 5.51
N SER A 48 -22.00 -4.36 6.06
CA SER A 48 -23.38 -4.41 5.57
C SER A 48 -24.02 -3.03 5.49
N GLU A 49 -23.85 -2.19 6.51
CA GLU A 49 -24.45 -0.87 6.63
C GLU A 49 -23.88 0.07 5.57
N LEU A 50 -22.55 0.09 5.42
CA LEU A 50 -21.90 0.87 4.36
C LEU A 50 -22.27 0.37 2.98
N SER A 51 -22.42 -0.96 2.80
CA SER A 51 -22.89 -1.53 1.53
C SER A 51 -24.31 -1.05 1.22
N CYS A 52 -25.24 -1.09 2.18
CA CYS A 52 -26.60 -0.59 1.97
C CYS A 52 -26.57 0.90 1.59
N ALA A 53 -25.82 1.72 2.33
CA ALA A 53 -25.66 3.14 2.01
C ALA A 53 -25.06 3.35 0.60
N PHE A 54 -24.08 2.54 0.19
CA PHE A 54 -23.49 2.60 -1.14
C PHE A 54 -24.52 2.33 -2.25
N TRP A 55 -25.40 1.33 -2.07
CA TRP A 55 -26.45 1.05 -3.06
C TRP A 55 -27.60 2.06 -3.02
N GLU A 56 -27.86 2.67 -1.87
CA GLU A 56 -29.03 3.52 -1.69
C GLU A 56 -28.77 5.02 -1.94
N GLU A 57 -27.59 5.50 -1.55
CA GLU A 57 -27.22 6.91 -1.46
C GLU A 57 -26.09 7.29 -2.43
N ALA A 58 -25.62 6.36 -3.28
CA ALA A 58 -24.60 6.67 -4.28
C ALA A 58 -25.09 7.75 -5.26
N PRO A 59 -24.21 8.69 -5.65
CA PRO A 59 -24.61 9.85 -6.44
C PRO A 59 -25.06 9.49 -7.86
N TRP A 60 -24.55 8.39 -8.43
CA TRP A 60 -24.91 7.89 -9.76
C TRP A 60 -26.21 7.07 -9.81
N ARG A 61 -26.90 6.84 -8.68
CA ARG A 61 -28.13 6.03 -8.67
C ARG A 61 -29.25 6.63 -9.55
N GLY A 62 -29.28 7.95 -9.69
CA GLY A 62 -30.26 8.63 -10.54
C GLY A 62 -29.91 8.60 -12.03
N ASP A 63 -28.70 8.16 -12.39
CA ASP A 63 -28.18 8.20 -13.76
C ASP A 63 -28.11 6.79 -14.36
N SER A 64 -29.02 6.48 -15.28
CA SER A 64 -29.12 5.15 -15.91
C SER A 64 -27.85 4.67 -16.63
N TYR A 65 -26.98 5.57 -17.08
CA TYR A 65 -25.73 5.22 -17.74
C TYR A 65 -24.69 4.78 -16.71
N TYR A 66 -24.52 5.58 -15.66
CA TYR A 66 -23.53 5.31 -14.62
C TYR A 66 -23.97 4.25 -13.62
N GLU A 67 -25.27 4.15 -13.33
CA GLU A 67 -25.86 3.12 -12.47
C GLU A 67 -25.50 1.71 -12.96
N ASN A 68 -25.52 1.45 -14.26
CA ASN A 68 -25.26 0.11 -14.77
C ASN A 68 -23.78 -0.18 -15.02
N LEU A 69 -22.99 0.83 -15.44
CA LEU A 69 -21.60 0.60 -15.85
C LEU A 69 -20.59 0.85 -14.72
N LEU A 70 -20.70 1.97 -14.01
CA LEU A 70 -19.74 2.30 -12.96
C LEU A 70 -19.96 1.50 -11.69
N LEU A 71 -21.22 1.27 -11.33
CA LEU A 71 -21.58 0.53 -10.13
C LEU A 71 -21.03 -0.90 -10.18
N ASP A 72 -21.22 -1.61 -11.28
CA ASP A 72 -20.73 -2.98 -11.45
C ASP A 72 -19.20 -3.05 -11.44
N VAL A 73 -18.51 -2.12 -12.10
CA VAL A 73 -17.04 -2.11 -12.16
C VAL A 73 -16.43 -1.72 -10.81
N LEU A 74 -16.92 -0.65 -10.18
CA LEU A 74 -16.43 -0.19 -8.88
C LEU A 74 -16.74 -1.21 -7.78
N TYR A 75 -17.94 -1.79 -7.79
CA TYR A 75 -18.32 -2.79 -6.80
C TYR A 75 -17.51 -4.06 -6.94
N GLN A 76 -17.24 -4.53 -8.17
CA GLN A 76 -16.37 -5.69 -8.38
C GLN A 76 -14.97 -5.47 -7.81
N GLN A 77 -14.36 -4.30 -8.06
CA GLN A 77 -13.05 -3.95 -7.48
C GLN A 77 -13.09 -3.89 -5.94
N ILE A 78 -14.13 -3.27 -5.38
CA ILE A 78 -14.33 -3.19 -3.93
C ILE A 78 -14.43 -4.59 -3.30
N VAL A 79 -15.24 -5.48 -3.88
CA VAL A 79 -15.47 -6.84 -3.38
C VAL A 79 -14.21 -7.71 -3.49
N GLU A 80 -13.42 -7.58 -4.56
CA GLU A 80 -12.16 -8.32 -4.68
C GLU A 80 -11.13 -7.95 -3.60
N LEU A 81 -11.20 -6.70 -3.12
CA LEU A 81 -10.31 -6.16 -2.10
C LEU A 81 -10.90 -6.22 -0.70
N GLU A 82 -12.17 -6.59 -0.53
CA GLU A 82 -12.87 -6.37 0.72
C GLU A 82 -12.31 -7.18 1.90
N TYR A 83 -12.39 -6.57 3.06
CA TYR A 83 -12.33 -7.23 4.35
C TYR A 83 -13.63 -6.89 5.08
N PHE A 84 -14.54 -7.86 5.13
CA PHE A 84 -15.85 -7.66 5.71
C PHE A 84 -15.77 -7.68 7.24
N PHE A 85 -16.15 -6.56 7.87
CA PHE A 85 -16.31 -6.51 9.32
C PHE A 85 -17.72 -6.96 9.68
N GLU A 86 -17.83 -8.07 10.41
CA GLU A 86 -19.12 -8.59 10.91
C GLU A 86 -19.83 -7.56 11.83
N SER A 87 -21.16 -7.68 11.92
CA SER A 87 -21.99 -6.80 12.76
C SER A 87 -21.49 -6.77 14.20
N PRO A 88 -21.52 -5.60 14.88
CA PRO A 88 -21.09 -5.53 16.27
C PRO A 88 -21.99 -6.42 17.14
N PRO A 89 -21.48 -6.97 18.24
CA PRO A 89 -22.34 -7.49 19.29
C PRO A 89 -23.24 -6.36 19.80
N ASP A 90 -24.50 -6.70 20.10
CA ASP A 90 -25.56 -5.77 20.50
C ASP A 90 -25.06 -4.73 21.52
N GLY A 91 -24.97 -3.47 21.10
CA GLY A 91 -24.55 -2.36 21.93
C GLY A 91 -24.62 -1.03 21.18
N GLU A 92 -25.51 -0.14 21.60
CA GLU A 92 -25.59 1.22 21.08
C GLU A 92 -24.33 1.98 21.51
N CYS A 93 -23.42 2.22 20.56
CA CYS A 93 -22.24 3.04 20.76
C CYS A 93 -22.23 4.18 19.74
N GLN A 94 -21.89 5.39 20.19
CA GLN A 94 -21.60 6.51 19.31
C GLN A 94 -20.10 6.73 19.24
N VAL A 95 -19.52 6.54 18.06
CA VAL A 95 -18.15 6.99 17.77
C VAL A 95 -18.16 8.51 17.74
N LYS A 96 -17.26 9.13 18.49
CA LYS A 96 -17.00 10.57 18.39
C LYS A 96 -15.93 10.79 17.33
N SER A 97 -16.27 11.61 16.35
CA SER A 97 -15.41 12.01 15.24
C SER A 97 -15.53 13.52 15.06
N ASP A 98 -14.41 14.18 14.78
CA ASP A 98 -14.38 15.63 14.49
C ASP A 98 -14.77 15.94 13.03
N ILE A 99 -15.21 14.94 12.25
CA ILE A 99 -15.66 15.13 10.88
C ILE A 99 -17.09 15.66 10.84
N ASN A 100 -17.24 16.79 10.16
CA ASN A 100 -18.54 17.25 9.70
C ASN A 100 -18.73 16.84 8.23
N LEU A 101 -19.61 15.86 7.98
CA LEU A 101 -19.99 15.46 6.63
C LEU A 101 -21.22 16.25 6.17
N GLN A 102 -21.11 16.92 5.02
CA GLN A 102 -22.28 17.46 4.31
C GLN A 102 -22.88 16.38 3.40
N LEU A 103 -23.26 15.24 3.99
CA LEU A 103 -23.83 14.07 3.32
C LEU A 103 -25.07 13.59 4.10
N ALA A 104 -25.79 12.62 3.56
CA ALA A 104 -26.94 12.01 4.25
C ALA A 104 -26.53 11.39 5.61
N ASP A 105 -27.39 11.54 6.61
CA ASP A 105 -27.16 11.02 7.97
C ASP A 105 -26.94 9.49 7.97
N THR A 106 -27.59 8.78 7.05
CA THR A 106 -27.47 7.33 6.83
C THR A 106 -26.04 6.92 6.45
N VAL A 107 -25.41 7.69 5.56
CA VAL A 107 -24.01 7.49 5.14
C VAL A 107 -23.07 7.72 6.31
N HIS A 108 -23.25 8.83 7.04
CA HIS A 108 -22.40 9.16 8.18
C HIS A 108 -22.49 8.08 9.28
N ALA A 109 -23.71 7.66 9.64
CA ALA A 109 -23.93 6.62 10.66
C ALA A 109 -23.33 5.26 10.25
N SER A 110 -23.47 4.89 8.98
CA SER A 110 -22.91 3.64 8.44
C SER A 110 -21.37 3.65 8.49
N TRP A 111 -20.76 4.77 8.12
CA TRP A 111 -19.31 4.93 8.19
C TRP A 111 -18.79 4.92 9.63
N LEU A 112 -19.44 5.64 10.57
CA LEU A 112 -19.06 5.60 11.98
C LEU A 112 -19.17 4.18 12.57
N THR A 113 -20.18 3.40 12.14
CA THR A 113 -20.32 2.00 12.53
C THR A 113 -19.14 1.16 12.06
N LEU A 114 -18.66 1.37 10.84
CA LEU A 114 -17.46 0.68 10.33
C LEU A 114 -16.19 1.11 11.09
N ILE A 115 -16.00 2.41 11.32
CA ILE A 115 -14.86 2.93 12.10
C ILE A 115 -14.85 2.37 13.52
N HIS A 116 -16.02 2.23 14.16
CA HIS A 116 -16.16 1.58 15.45
C HIS A 116 -15.58 0.17 15.44
N ARG A 117 -15.90 -0.64 14.41
CA ARG A 117 -15.37 -2.00 14.25
C ARG A 117 -13.86 -2.02 14.08
N ILE A 118 -13.34 -1.07 13.29
CA ILE A 118 -11.90 -0.91 13.06
C ILE A 118 -11.16 -0.51 14.34
N LEU A 119 -11.73 0.38 15.17
CA LEU A 119 -11.17 0.75 16.48
C LEU A 119 -11.03 -0.48 17.39
N HIS A 120 -12.04 -1.34 17.42
CA HIS A 120 -12.03 -2.55 18.24
C HIS A 120 -11.10 -3.64 17.72
N SER A 121 -10.90 -3.73 16.39
CA SER A 121 -9.99 -4.70 15.78
C SER A 121 -8.52 -4.31 15.87
N GLN A 122 -8.21 -3.07 16.29
CA GLN A 122 -6.85 -2.53 16.40
C GLN A 122 -6.03 -2.68 15.12
N CYS A 123 -6.69 -2.61 13.96
CA CYS A 123 -6.05 -2.74 12.67
C CYS A 123 -5.33 -1.44 12.27
N ASN A 124 -4.09 -1.56 11.78
CA ASN A 124 -3.42 -0.42 11.13
C ASN A 124 -4.21 -0.03 9.88
N THR A 125 -4.70 1.21 9.88
CA THR A 125 -5.69 1.70 8.93
C THR A 125 -5.32 3.06 8.38
N LEU A 126 -5.39 3.21 7.06
CA LEU A 126 -5.29 4.49 6.37
C LEU A 126 -6.67 4.89 5.84
N ILE A 127 -6.98 6.18 5.90
CA ILE A 127 -8.28 6.71 5.47
C ILE A 127 -8.07 7.64 4.27
N PRO A 128 -8.26 7.17 3.04
CA PRO A 128 -8.29 8.04 1.88
C PRO A 128 -9.44 9.03 1.99
N VAL A 129 -9.18 10.28 1.62
CA VAL A 129 -10.14 11.38 1.64
C VAL A 129 -10.09 12.11 0.30
N LYS A 130 -11.19 12.76 -0.06
CA LYS A 130 -11.27 13.53 -1.31
C LYS A 130 -10.19 14.63 -1.33
N PHE A 131 -9.55 14.83 -2.47
CA PHE A 131 -8.51 15.83 -2.64
C PHE A 131 -9.06 17.22 -2.32
N GLY A 132 -8.31 17.97 -1.51
CA GLY A 132 -8.71 19.31 -1.04
C GLY A 132 -9.86 19.34 -0.03
N SER A 133 -10.37 18.20 0.45
CA SER A 133 -11.48 18.15 1.42
C SER A 133 -11.05 18.40 2.87
N SER A 134 -9.76 18.28 3.18
CA SER A 134 -9.21 18.49 4.53
C SER A 134 -7.78 19.00 4.46
N ASN A 135 -7.45 19.95 5.34
CA ASN A 135 -6.07 20.38 5.60
C ASN A 135 -5.39 19.54 6.68
N ASN A 136 -6.11 18.60 7.30
CA ASN A 136 -5.57 17.76 8.37
C ASN A 136 -4.83 16.56 7.78
N GLU A 137 -3.69 16.19 8.38
CA GLU A 137 -2.93 15.00 7.99
C GLU A 137 -3.50 13.70 8.61
N SER A 138 -4.31 13.84 9.66
CA SER A 138 -4.87 12.76 10.44
C SER A 138 -6.24 13.10 11.01
N ILE A 139 -6.92 12.07 11.51
CA ILE A 139 -8.14 12.17 12.29
C ILE A 139 -8.09 11.29 13.53
N THR A 140 -8.57 11.79 14.66
CA THR A 140 -8.80 10.97 15.85
C THR A 140 -10.25 10.51 15.92
N CYS A 141 -10.46 9.20 16.10
CA CYS A 141 -11.77 8.64 16.39
C CYS A 141 -11.72 7.92 17.74
N SER A 142 -12.79 8.03 18.53
CA SER A 142 -12.86 7.36 19.83
C SER A 142 -14.25 6.82 20.14
N CYS A 143 -14.30 5.76 20.96
CA CYS A 143 -15.52 5.20 21.51
C CYS A 143 -15.35 4.77 22.97
N ASP A 144 -16.45 4.83 23.73
CA ASP A 144 -16.54 4.53 25.17
C ASP A 144 -17.57 3.43 25.49
N CYS A 145 -17.89 2.57 24.53
CA CYS A 145 -18.89 1.49 24.65
C CYS A 145 -18.50 0.34 25.57
N SER A 146 -17.25 0.28 26.01
CA SER A 146 -16.77 -0.79 26.88
C SER A 146 -16.09 -0.20 28.12
N SER A 147 -15.75 -1.05 29.08
CA SER A 147 -14.92 -0.63 30.22
C SER A 147 -13.55 -0.09 29.81
N LYS A 148 -13.15 -0.31 28.54
CA LYS A 148 -12.00 0.31 27.89
C LYS A 148 -12.50 1.38 26.91
N CYS A 149 -11.94 2.59 27.04
CA CYS A 149 -12.04 3.62 26.01
C CYS A 149 -11.08 3.27 24.88
N TYR A 150 -11.59 3.15 23.65
CA TYR A 150 -10.76 2.98 22.46
C TYR A 150 -10.60 4.35 21.80
N SER A 151 -9.36 4.69 21.46
CA SER A 151 -9.03 5.90 20.71
C SER A 151 -7.87 5.59 19.80
N ASN A 152 -7.97 6.02 18.55
CA ASN A 152 -6.88 5.88 17.59
C ASN A 152 -6.82 7.10 16.67
N GLU A 153 -5.59 7.46 16.29
CA GLU A 153 -5.32 8.45 15.26
C GLU A 153 -5.10 7.71 13.93
N TYR A 154 -5.84 8.11 12.90
CA TYR A 154 -5.77 7.56 11.57
C TYR A 154 -5.18 8.58 10.60
N LEU A 155 -4.19 8.18 9.83
CA LEU A 155 -3.61 9.05 8.81
C LEU A 155 -4.58 9.16 7.61
N LEU A 156 -4.78 10.39 7.15
CA LEU A 156 -5.61 10.69 5.98
C LEU A 156 -4.78 10.63 4.71
N VAL A 157 -5.30 10.10 3.60
CA VAL A 157 -4.61 10.09 2.30
C VAL A 157 -5.40 10.93 1.30
N SER A 158 -5.01 12.18 1.09
CA SER A 158 -5.76 13.12 0.25
C SER A 158 -5.37 13.08 -1.22
N ASN A 159 -4.08 12.89 -1.53
CA ASN A 159 -3.62 12.66 -2.90
C ASN A 159 -3.29 11.18 -3.08
N PRO A 160 -3.73 10.52 -4.16
CA PRO A 160 -3.31 9.15 -4.47
C PRO A 160 -1.79 8.92 -4.43
N ASP A 161 -0.97 9.92 -4.77
CA ASP A 161 0.49 9.79 -4.67
C ASP A 161 1.01 9.77 -3.21
N ASP A 162 0.23 10.25 -2.23
CA ASP A 162 0.62 10.27 -0.82
C ASP A 162 0.63 8.87 -0.20
N TRP A 163 0.01 7.88 -0.84
CA TRP A 163 0.14 6.48 -0.44
C TRP A 163 1.61 6.07 -0.35
N TYR A 164 2.42 6.54 -1.29
CA TYR A 164 3.84 6.22 -1.33
C TYR A 164 4.64 6.88 -0.21
N THR A 165 4.16 7.96 0.42
CA THR A 165 4.86 8.61 1.54
C THR A 165 4.38 8.10 2.90
N LYS A 166 3.16 7.56 2.98
CA LYS A 166 2.53 7.11 4.22
C LYS A 166 2.72 5.63 4.55
N VAL A 167 3.14 4.82 3.58
CA VAL A 167 3.38 3.38 3.76
C VAL A 167 4.88 3.10 3.74
N ASP A 168 5.43 2.46 4.76
CA ASP A 168 6.84 2.03 4.72
C ASP A 168 6.96 0.78 3.84
N PHE A 169 7.86 0.77 2.85
CA PHE A 169 8.07 -0.44 2.02
C PHE A 169 8.52 -1.65 2.84
N MET A 170 9.02 -1.45 4.06
CA MET A 170 9.31 -2.53 4.98
C MET A 170 8.07 -3.25 5.49
N ASP A 171 6.91 -2.58 5.56
CA ASP A 171 5.63 -3.20 5.93
C ASP A 171 5.14 -4.18 4.86
N LEU A 172 5.60 -3.97 3.61
CA LEU A 172 5.31 -4.81 2.45
C LEU A 172 6.41 -5.83 2.17
N CYS A 173 7.46 -5.87 2.99
CA CYS A 173 8.57 -6.80 2.85
C CYS A 173 8.10 -8.26 3.04
N PRO A 174 8.59 -9.23 2.23
CA PRO A 174 8.21 -10.62 2.39
C PRO A 174 8.64 -11.17 3.75
N SER A 175 7.71 -11.87 4.39
CA SER A 175 7.91 -12.54 5.68
C SER A 175 7.90 -14.06 5.58
N SER A 176 7.52 -14.62 4.43
CA SER A 176 7.53 -16.06 4.15
C SER A 176 7.85 -16.33 2.69
N VAL A 177 8.09 -17.60 2.35
CA VAL A 177 8.37 -18.04 0.98
C VAL A 177 7.11 -17.92 0.10
N ASP A 178 5.93 -18.21 0.66
CA ASP A 178 4.66 -18.28 -0.08
C ASP A 178 4.27 -16.96 -0.75
N ASN A 179 4.61 -15.82 -0.11
CA ASN A 179 4.31 -14.49 -0.62
C ASN A 179 5.53 -13.76 -1.18
N TRP A 180 6.66 -14.45 -1.36
CA TRP A 180 7.94 -13.83 -1.68
C TRP A 180 7.87 -12.91 -2.90
N TYR A 181 7.44 -13.45 -4.04
CA TYR A 181 7.52 -12.74 -5.33
C TYR A 181 6.56 -11.56 -5.43
N SER A 182 5.34 -11.68 -4.91
CA SER A 182 4.38 -10.58 -4.90
C SER A 182 4.88 -9.46 -3.98
N LYS A 183 5.25 -9.79 -2.74
CA LYS A 183 5.67 -8.79 -1.74
C LYS A 183 7.01 -8.13 -2.08
N ILE A 184 8.01 -8.87 -2.54
CA ILE A 184 9.32 -8.28 -2.84
C ILE A 184 9.23 -7.28 -4.00
N LYS A 185 8.41 -7.55 -5.01
CA LYS A 185 8.20 -6.63 -6.13
C LYS A 185 7.52 -5.35 -5.67
N VAL A 186 6.44 -5.47 -4.88
CA VAL A 186 5.75 -4.30 -4.32
C VAL A 186 6.69 -3.47 -3.45
N ALA A 187 7.49 -4.11 -2.58
CA ALA A 187 8.45 -3.42 -1.73
C ALA A 187 9.55 -2.69 -2.54
N ILE A 188 10.06 -3.30 -3.61
CA ILE A 188 11.04 -2.66 -4.51
C ILE A 188 10.42 -1.48 -5.25
N SER A 189 9.21 -1.63 -5.79
CA SER A 189 8.50 -0.57 -6.49
C SER A 189 8.15 0.60 -5.57
N LEU A 190 7.72 0.33 -4.33
CA LEU A 190 7.45 1.38 -3.35
C LEU A 190 8.75 2.08 -2.91
N CYS A 191 9.82 1.32 -2.67
CA CYS A 191 11.15 1.89 -2.39
C CYS A 191 11.65 2.78 -3.54
N HIS A 192 11.37 2.40 -4.79
CA HIS A 192 11.69 3.20 -5.98
C HIS A 192 10.97 4.55 -5.97
N LYS A 193 9.64 4.53 -5.77
CA LYS A 193 8.82 5.74 -5.67
C LYS A 193 9.26 6.66 -4.53
N GLN A 194 9.69 6.10 -3.39
CA GLN A 194 10.10 6.88 -2.22
C GLN A 194 11.51 7.47 -2.32
N GLU A 195 12.47 6.70 -2.82
CA GLU A 195 13.89 7.04 -2.67
C GLU A 195 14.60 7.32 -4.00
N PHE A 196 14.02 6.90 -5.13
CA PHE A 196 14.64 6.94 -6.45
C PHE A 196 13.69 7.48 -7.54
N PHE A 197 12.67 8.25 -7.16
CA PHE A 197 11.62 8.74 -8.07
C PHE A 197 12.16 9.43 -9.33
N SER A 198 13.27 10.15 -9.23
CA SER A 198 13.92 10.84 -10.35
C SER A 198 14.62 9.92 -11.35
N ASN A 199 14.76 8.63 -11.05
CA ASN A 199 15.55 7.69 -11.82
C ASN A 199 14.63 6.61 -12.37
N GLU A 200 14.42 6.57 -13.67
CA GLU A 200 13.66 5.47 -14.28
C GLU A 200 14.36 4.13 -14.06
N PHE A 201 13.56 3.06 -13.96
CA PHE A 201 14.10 1.71 -14.03
C PHE A 201 14.71 1.49 -15.41
N LYS A 202 16.03 1.27 -15.44
CA LYS A 202 16.76 0.84 -16.64
C LYS A 202 16.54 -0.64 -16.92
N ILE A 203 16.13 -1.40 -15.92
CA ILE A 203 15.84 -2.83 -15.98
C ILE A 203 14.48 -3.06 -15.36
N SER A 204 13.58 -3.72 -16.11
CA SER A 204 12.24 -4.05 -15.61
C SER A 204 12.32 -4.89 -14.33
N ILE A 205 11.43 -4.60 -13.38
CA ILE A 205 11.24 -5.39 -12.16
C ILE A 205 10.75 -6.82 -12.45
N ASP A 206 10.32 -7.12 -13.67
CA ASP A 206 10.02 -8.50 -14.07
C ASP A 206 11.25 -9.29 -14.48
N ASN A 207 12.37 -8.60 -14.73
CA ASN A 207 13.66 -9.19 -15.07
C ASN A 207 14.55 -9.45 -13.84
N ILE A 208 13.97 -9.50 -12.64
CA ILE A 208 14.64 -9.97 -11.43
C ILE A 208 14.16 -11.36 -11.01
N LYS A 209 15.11 -12.21 -10.67
CA LYS A 209 14.86 -13.56 -10.13
C LYS A 209 15.65 -13.78 -8.86
N PHE A 210 15.14 -14.64 -8.00
CA PHE A 210 15.78 -14.98 -6.72
C PHE A 210 15.95 -16.50 -6.63
N LYS A 211 17.17 -16.96 -6.36
CA LYS A 211 17.41 -18.36 -6.02
C LYS A 211 16.92 -18.63 -4.60
N ASN A 212 16.48 -19.86 -4.33
CA ASN A 212 15.98 -20.28 -3.01
C ASN A 212 16.97 -19.97 -1.87
N LYS A 213 18.28 -20.03 -2.15
CA LYS A 213 19.30 -19.65 -1.18
C LYS A 213 19.19 -18.18 -0.77
N PHE A 214 19.09 -17.25 -1.72
CA PHE A 214 18.87 -15.83 -1.42
C PHE A 214 17.58 -15.60 -0.63
N ILE A 215 16.49 -16.28 -1.00
CA ILE A 215 15.20 -16.19 -0.32
C ILE A 215 15.36 -16.60 1.15
N SER A 216 15.96 -17.77 1.42
CA SER A 216 16.26 -18.22 2.79
C SER A 216 17.16 -17.23 3.52
N ASP A 217 18.30 -16.86 2.91
CA ASP A 217 19.27 -15.94 3.51
C ASP A 217 18.62 -14.60 3.90
N PHE A 218 17.65 -14.10 3.11
CA PHE A 218 16.91 -12.88 3.39
C PHE A 218 15.86 -13.07 4.49
N LEU A 219 15.09 -14.15 4.45
CA LEU A 219 14.04 -14.41 5.44
C LEU A 219 14.66 -14.63 6.83
N ASP A 220 15.81 -15.31 6.89
CA ASP A 220 16.59 -15.59 8.10
C ASP A 220 17.25 -14.33 8.72
N LEU A 221 17.23 -13.18 8.03
CA LEU A 221 17.68 -11.91 8.60
C LEU A 221 16.67 -11.39 9.64
N ASN A 222 17.07 -11.43 10.91
CA ASN A 222 16.27 -10.85 12.00
C ASN A 222 16.33 -9.31 12.05
N ASP A 223 17.38 -8.70 11.49
CA ASP A 223 17.61 -7.27 11.60
C ASP A 223 17.02 -6.50 10.40
N ALA A 224 16.00 -5.68 10.70
CA ALA A 224 15.26 -4.88 9.74
C ALA A 224 16.13 -3.86 8.99
N ILE A 225 17.22 -3.38 9.59
CA ILE A 225 18.14 -2.43 8.94
C ILE A 225 18.80 -3.08 7.73
N TYR A 226 19.16 -4.36 7.84
CA TYR A 226 19.75 -5.11 6.74
C TYR A 226 18.74 -5.43 5.65
N LYS A 227 17.52 -5.84 6.01
CA LYS A 227 16.45 -6.06 5.02
C LYS A 227 16.14 -4.77 4.25
N ARG A 228 16.04 -3.63 4.94
CA ARG A 228 15.87 -2.31 4.32
C ARG A 228 17.01 -1.98 3.37
N THR A 229 18.25 -2.18 3.80
CA THR A 229 19.44 -1.93 2.97
C THR A 229 19.46 -2.82 1.74
N ILE A 230 19.09 -4.09 1.87
CA ILE A 230 18.99 -5.02 0.75
C ILE A 230 17.97 -4.52 -0.26
N ILE A 231 16.74 -4.20 0.16
CA ILE A 231 15.69 -3.70 -0.73
C ILE A 231 16.17 -2.44 -1.46
N ARG A 232 16.73 -1.46 -0.74
CA ARG A 232 17.32 -0.26 -1.35
C ARG A 232 18.35 -0.56 -2.42
N LYS A 233 19.24 -1.53 -2.18
CA LYS A 233 20.27 -1.90 -3.16
C LYS A 233 19.71 -2.70 -4.33
N LEU A 234 18.71 -3.55 -4.11
CA LEU A 234 17.97 -4.20 -5.19
C LEU A 234 17.34 -3.13 -6.09
N THR A 235 16.60 -2.19 -5.51
CA THR A 235 15.96 -1.09 -6.23
C THR A 235 16.98 -0.25 -7.00
N LYS A 236 18.07 0.15 -6.35
CA LYS A 236 19.10 0.98 -6.98
C LYS A 236 19.86 0.28 -8.12
N VAL A 237 20.03 -1.04 -8.04
CA VAL A 237 20.61 -1.83 -9.14
C VAL A 237 19.71 -1.83 -10.38
N LEU A 238 18.41 -1.64 -10.24
CA LEU A 238 17.49 -1.57 -11.37
C LEU A 238 17.47 -0.19 -12.03
N THR A 239 17.94 0.85 -11.37
CA THR A 239 17.98 2.22 -11.89
C THR A 239 19.32 2.59 -12.54
N LEU A 240 20.32 1.70 -12.47
CA LEU A 240 21.69 1.94 -12.93
C LEU A 240 22.16 0.85 -13.90
N ASN A 241 23.00 1.23 -14.87
CA ASN A 241 23.78 0.25 -15.64
C ASN A 241 25.03 -0.17 -14.85
N HIS A 242 25.74 -1.21 -15.31
CA HIS A 242 26.93 -1.71 -14.61
C HIS A 242 28.04 -0.67 -14.39
N SER A 243 28.26 0.21 -15.36
CA SER A 243 29.30 1.24 -15.23
C SER A 243 28.95 2.24 -14.13
N GLU A 244 27.68 2.62 -14.03
CA GLU A 244 27.19 3.52 -12.99
C GLU A 244 27.17 2.81 -11.63
N ALA A 245 26.71 1.56 -11.57
CA ALA A 245 26.65 0.78 -10.34
C ALA A 245 28.02 0.50 -9.73
N ALA A 246 29.07 0.35 -10.57
CA ALA A 246 30.45 0.19 -10.11
C ALA A 246 31.01 1.47 -9.48
N LEU A 247 30.63 2.64 -10.00
CA LEU A 247 31.08 3.95 -9.50
C LEU A 247 30.21 4.49 -8.36
N ASP A 248 29.00 3.97 -8.19
CA ASP A 248 28.09 4.40 -7.15
C ASP A 248 28.62 4.01 -5.75
N GLY A 249 28.92 5.00 -4.92
CA GLY A 249 29.44 4.78 -3.55
C GLY A 249 28.48 3.99 -2.65
N GLY A 250 27.20 3.93 -3.01
CA GLY A 250 26.17 3.16 -2.32
C GLY A 250 26.00 1.73 -2.83
N LEU A 251 26.56 1.32 -3.97
CA LEU A 251 26.52 -0.05 -4.47
C LEU A 251 27.91 -0.68 -4.50
N GLN A 252 28.87 0.01 -5.13
CA GLN A 252 30.23 -0.46 -5.41
C GLN A 252 30.18 -1.85 -6.06
N GLU A 253 29.49 -1.96 -7.18
CA GLU A 253 29.32 -3.22 -7.88
C GLU A 253 30.65 -3.78 -8.41
N GLU A 254 30.95 -5.02 -8.06
CA GLU A 254 32.18 -5.71 -8.45
C GLU A 254 31.84 -6.98 -9.24
N LEU A 255 32.43 -7.15 -10.43
CA LEU A 255 32.34 -8.40 -11.20
C LEU A 255 33.54 -9.30 -10.89
N ILE A 256 33.30 -10.45 -10.28
CA ILE A 256 34.34 -11.43 -9.92
C ILE A 256 33.95 -12.81 -10.45
N ARG A 257 34.72 -13.32 -11.42
CA ARG A 257 34.53 -14.65 -12.03
C ARG A 257 33.09 -14.87 -12.53
N GLY A 258 32.51 -13.87 -13.20
CA GLY A 258 31.16 -13.93 -13.75
C GLY A 258 30.03 -13.67 -12.74
N VAL A 259 30.34 -13.36 -11.48
CA VAL A 259 29.35 -13.04 -10.45
C VAL A 259 29.50 -11.59 -10.02
N TYR A 260 28.41 -10.84 -10.09
CA TYR A 260 28.32 -9.48 -9.57
C TYR A 260 28.12 -9.51 -8.06
N ARG A 261 28.85 -8.64 -7.35
CA ARG A 261 28.81 -8.52 -5.90
C ARG A 261 28.47 -7.08 -5.52
N LEU A 262 27.53 -6.95 -4.59
CA LEU A 262 27.10 -5.67 -4.04
C LEU A 262 27.40 -5.68 -2.55
N ARG A 263 28.13 -4.66 -2.06
CA ARG A 263 28.41 -4.54 -0.63
C ARG A 263 27.15 -4.14 0.12
N ILE A 264 26.86 -4.71 1.28
CA ILE A 264 25.74 -4.31 2.15
C ILE A 264 26.25 -3.58 3.38
N SER A 265 27.13 -4.22 4.15
CA SER A 265 27.88 -3.65 5.29
C SER A 265 29.23 -4.37 5.43
N GLY A 266 30.03 -4.05 6.45
CA GLY A 266 31.40 -4.56 6.71
C GLY A 266 31.60 -6.08 6.53
N GLY A 267 31.71 -6.54 5.28
CA GLY A 267 31.88 -7.92 4.85
C GLY A 267 30.63 -8.62 4.30
N ARG A 268 29.43 -8.05 4.49
CA ARG A 268 28.17 -8.62 3.97
C ARG A 268 27.98 -8.24 2.51
N ARG A 269 27.61 -9.20 1.67
CA ARG A 269 27.46 -8.99 0.23
C ARG A 269 26.22 -9.72 -0.32
N MET A 270 25.56 -9.08 -1.27
CA MET A 270 24.62 -9.75 -2.17
C MET A 270 25.36 -10.18 -3.43
N HIS A 271 25.03 -11.37 -3.92
CA HIS A 271 25.59 -11.89 -5.16
C HIS A 271 24.49 -12.11 -6.19
N TYR A 272 24.74 -11.73 -7.43
CA TYR A 272 23.84 -12.00 -8.53
C TYR A 272 24.61 -12.30 -9.83
N VAL A 273 23.95 -12.95 -10.76
CA VAL A 273 24.42 -13.14 -12.14
C VAL A 273 23.44 -12.48 -13.09
N GLU A 274 23.94 -12.05 -14.24
CA GLU A 274 23.10 -11.46 -15.28
C GLU A 274 23.24 -12.25 -16.57
N GLU A 275 22.11 -12.74 -17.07
CA GLU A 275 22.02 -13.50 -18.31
C GLU A 275 20.84 -12.99 -19.11
N LEU A 276 21.07 -12.58 -20.37
CA LEU A 276 20.03 -12.08 -21.28
C LEU A 276 19.18 -10.93 -20.67
N GLY A 277 19.82 -10.03 -19.91
CA GLY A 277 19.15 -8.91 -19.25
C GLY A 277 18.33 -9.27 -17.99
N ILE A 278 18.43 -10.52 -17.51
CA ILE A 278 17.78 -10.98 -16.29
C ILE A 278 18.81 -11.04 -15.16
N LYS A 279 18.58 -10.27 -14.09
CA LYS A 279 19.39 -10.32 -12.87
C LYS A 279 18.87 -11.38 -11.91
N THR A 280 19.65 -12.43 -11.70
CA THR A 280 19.31 -13.52 -10.79
C THR A 280 20.14 -13.43 -9.50
N PHE A 281 19.51 -13.04 -8.39
CA PHE A 281 20.14 -12.96 -7.07
C PHE A 281 20.31 -14.36 -6.48
N ILE A 282 21.56 -14.72 -6.19
CA ILE A 282 21.97 -16.08 -5.82
C ILE A 282 21.96 -16.28 -4.30
N SER A 283 22.56 -15.34 -3.56
CA SER A 283 22.77 -15.47 -2.12
C SER A 283 23.02 -14.12 -1.46
N PHE A 284 22.78 -14.06 -0.15
CA PHE A 284 23.23 -12.98 0.72
C PHE A 284 24.12 -13.54 1.83
N ASN A 285 25.39 -13.14 1.85
CA ASN A 285 26.34 -13.62 2.85
C ASN A 285 26.33 -12.68 4.07
N SER A 286 25.85 -13.19 5.21
CA SER A 286 25.71 -12.44 6.47
C SER A 286 27.02 -12.28 7.26
N THR A 287 28.05 -13.05 6.92
CA THR A 287 29.40 -12.95 7.53
C THR A 287 30.43 -12.48 6.53
N SER A 288 31.45 -11.76 7.03
CA SER A 288 32.69 -11.38 6.33
C SER A 288 33.57 -12.59 6.00
N GLY A 289 32.98 -13.61 5.37
CA GLY A 289 33.71 -14.68 4.72
C GLY A 289 34.38 -14.11 3.48
N HIS A 290 35.46 -13.34 3.68
CA HIS A 290 36.53 -13.36 2.72
C HIS A 290 36.87 -14.85 2.48
N ASP A 291 36.77 -15.27 1.22
CA ASP A 291 37.44 -16.45 0.69
C ASP A 291 37.00 -17.83 1.20
N ARG A 292 35.73 -18.21 0.99
CA ARG A 292 35.32 -19.64 0.99
C ARG A 292 34.47 -20.04 -0.21
N LEU A 293 34.80 -19.50 -1.39
CA LEU A 293 34.53 -20.17 -2.66
C LEU A 293 35.82 -20.89 -3.06
N HIS A 294 36.10 -21.98 -2.33
CA HIS A 294 36.99 -23.06 -2.73
C HIS A 294 36.13 -24.30 -2.95
#